data_AF-V9V0C3-F1
#
_entry.id   AF-V9V0C3-F1
#
_cell.length_a   1.000
_cell.length_b   1.000
_cell.length_c   1.000
_cell.angle_alpha   90.00
_cell.angle_beta   90.00
_cell.angle_gamma   90.00
#
_symmetry.space_group_name_H-M   'P 1'
#
loop_
_entity.id
_entity.type
_entity.pdbx_description
1 polymer ?
#
loop_
_entity_poly.entity_id
_entity_poly.type
_entity_poly.pdbx_seq_one_letter_code
_entity_poly.pdbx_strand_id
1 'polypeptide(L)'
;MRIRGDIFWKWADPALHHRTHDETLDDGTMMDIQVRLSRTGDTQMFIGVYAGTGMALHEEAFDTRPGESMTRALAWGVCRARCLATERHQPKQRIA
;
A
#
# COMPACT_ATOMS: atom_id res chain seq x y z
N MET A 1 -15.54 4.43 -3.27
CA MET A 1 -14.92 3.75 -4.43
C MET A 1 -13.50 4.29 -4.57
N ARG A 2 -12.48 3.45 -4.73
CA ARG A 2 -11.07 3.89 -4.83
C ARG A 2 -10.69 4.11 -6.28
N ILE A 3 -10.03 5.23 -6.57
CA ILE A 3 -9.48 5.56 -7.89
C ILE A 3 -8.04 5.07 -7.88
N ARG A 4 -7.84 3.84 -8.37
CA ARG A 4 -6.53 3.17 -8.40
C ARG A 4 -5.68 3.72 -9.54
N GLY A 5 -4.41 3.97 -9.26
CA GLY A 5 -3.44 4.48 -10.23
C GLY A 5 -2.72 3.39 -11.01
N ASP A 6 -1.79 3.82 -11.86
CA ASP A 6 -1.02 2.93 -12.75
C ASP A 6 -0.16 1.93 -11.98
N ILE A 7 0.29 2.27 -10.77
CA ILE A 7 1.14 1.40 -9.95
C ILE A 7 0.34 0.16 -9.54
N PHE A 8 -0.90 0.35 -9.10
CA PHE A 8 -1.78 -0.77 -8.82
C PHE A 8 -1.99 -1.63 -10.06
N TRP A 9 -2.34 -1.04 -11.20
CA TRP A 9 -2.69 -1.81 -12.41
C TRP A 9 -1.50 -2.56 -13.00
N LYS A 10 -0.28 -2.02 -12.88
CA LYS A 10 0.95 -2.73 -13.28
C LYS A 10 1.28 -3.87 -12.34
N TRP A 11 0.99 -3.71 -11.05
CA TRP A 11 1.25 -4.74 -10.05
C TRP A 11 0.18 -5.84 -10.07
N ALA A 12 -1.10 -5.50 -10.22
CA ALA A 12 -2.22 -6.43 -10.08
C ALA A 12 -2.11 -7.62 -11.05
N ASP A 13 -2.22 -8.83 -10.49
CA ASP A 13 -2.28 -10.09 -11.25
C ASP A 13 -3.43 -10.91 -10.65
N PRO A 14 -4.58 -11.02 -11.33
CA PRO A 14 -5.75 -11.72 -10.80
C PRO A 14 -5.54 -13.25 -10.71
N ALA A 15 -4.52 -13.81 -11.37
CA ALA A 15 -4.21 -15.23 -11.29
C ALA A 15 -3.47 -15.62 -10.00
N LEU A 16 -2.95 -14.65 -9.25
CA LEU A 16 -2.18 -14.88 -8.04
C LEU A 16 -3.02 -14.62 -6.78
N HIS A 17 -2.99 -15.59 -5.86
CA HIS A 17 -3.59 -15.41 -4.54
C HIS A 17 -2.84 -14.31 -3.77
N HIS A 18 -3.59 -13.34 -3.27
CA HIS A 18 -3.08 -12.26 -2.43
C HIS A 18 -3.85 -12.24 -1.10
N ARG A 19 -3.18 -11.71 -0.07
CA ARG A 19 -3.80 -11.33 1.20
C ARG A 19 -3.86 -9.82 1.27
N THR A 20 -4.97 -9.31 1.77
CA THR A 20 -5.23 -7.87 1.84
C THR A 20 -5.40 -7.45 3.29
N HIS A 21 -4.90 -6.26 3.61
CA HIS A 21 -5.24 -5.50 4.79
C HIS A 21 -5.79 -4.15 4.34
N ASP A 22 -7.09 -3.98 4.53
CA ASP A 22 -7.76 -2.70 4.33
C ASP A 22 -7.99 -2.03 5.68
N GLU A 23 -7.70 -0.73 5.76
CA GLU A 23 -7.94 0.06 6.96
C GLU A 23 -8.41 1.47 6.59
N THR A 24 -9.33 2.01 7.37
CA THR A 24 -9.76 3.41 7.24
C THR A 24 -9.41 4.13 8.53
N LEU A 25 -8.67 5.23 8.42
CA LEU A 25 -8.29 6.08 9.54
C LEU A 25 -9.43 7.04 9.91
N ASP A 26 -9.34 7.64 11.10
CA ASP A 26 -10.35 8.56 11.63
C ASP A 26 -10.54 9.82 10.78
N ASP A 27 -9.51 10.22 10.01
CA ASP A 27 -9.53 11.34 9.07
C ASP A 27 -10.21 10.99 7.72
N GLY A 28 -10.67 9.75 7.56
CA GLY A 28 -11.28 9.22 6.34
C GLY A 28 -10.28 8.71 5.30
N THR A 29 -8.98 8.79 5.55
CA THR A 29 -7.94 8.18 4.70
C THR A 29 -8.11 6.66 4.70
N MET A 30 -8.16 6.09 3.51
CA MET A 30 -8.24 4.66 3.30
C MET A 30 -6.87 4.10 2.91
N MET A 31 -6.54 2.94 3.45
CA MET A 31 -5.30 2.23 3.21
C MET A 31 -5.65 0.84 2.67
N ASP A 32 -4.94 0.40 1.63
CA ASP A 32 -5.09 -0.91 1.00
C ASP A 32 -3.68 -1.50 0.83
N ILE A 33 -3.34 -2.46 1.67
CA ILE A 33 -2.06 -3.15 1.63
C ILE A 33 -2.32 -4.57 1.15
N GLN A 34 -1.62 -4.98 0.10
CA GLN A 34 -1.75 -6.33 -0.45
C GLN A 34 -0.40 -7.00 -0.51
N VAL A 35 -0.36 -8.28 -0.14
CA VAL A 35 0.82 -9.13 -0.27
C VAL A 35 0.48 -10.38 -1.06
N ARG A 36 1.42 -10.84 -1.87
CA ARG A 36 1.28 -12.09 -2.63
C ARG A 36 2.64 -12.76 -2.80
N LEU A 37 2.62 -13.98 -3.29
CA LEU A 37 3.81 -14.61 -3.84
C LEU A 37 3.81 -14.43 -5.36
N SER A 38 4.97 -14.13 -5.94
CA SER A 38 5.20 -14.23 -7.37
C SER A 38 5.12 -15.70 -7.81
N ARG A 39 5.10 -15.93 -9.12
CA ARG A 39 5.18 -17.30 -9.69
C ARG A 39 6.49 -18.02 -9.34
N THR A 40 7.55 -17.26 -9.00
CA THR A 40 8.85 -17.78 -8.56
C THR A 40 8.94 -17.96 -7.05
N GLY A 41 7.89 -17.56 -6.30
CA GLY A 41 7.85 -17.68 -4.84
C GLY A 41 8.35 -16.44 -4.08
N ASP A 42 8.66 -15.35 -4.76
CA ASP A 42 9.11 -14.11 -4.14
C ASP A 42 7.94 -13.36 -3.50
N THR A 43 8.12 -12.86 -2.28
CA THR A 43 7.12 -12.04 -1.61
C THR A 43 7.02 -10.68 -2.30
N GLN A 44 5.86 -10.42 -2.89
CA GLN A 44 5.48 -9.17 -3.51
C GLN A 44 4.49 -8.42 -2.64
N MET A 45 4.49 -7.09 -2.76
CA MET A 45 3.62 -6.26 -1.96
C MET A 45 3.20 -5.00 -2.71
N PHE A 46 1.99 -4.56 -2.45
CA PHE A 46 1.45 -3.27 -2.87
C PHE A 46 0.95 -2.52 -1.65
N ILE A 47 1.14 -1.20 -1.65
CA ILE A 47 0.64 -0.28 -0.64
C ILE A 47 -0.06 0.86 -1.38
N GLY A 48 -1.35 1.01 -1.13
CA GLY A 48 -2.15 2.14 -1.58
C GLY A 48 -2.66 2.95 -0.40
N VAL A 49 -2.52 4.27 -0.47
CA VAL A 49 -3.11 5.24 0.45
C VAL A 49 -4.01 6.16 -0.36
N TYR A 50 -5.26 6.27 0.05
CA TYR A 50 -6.31 6.98 -0.67
C TYR A 50 -7.00 7.98 0.25
N ALA A 51 -7.37 9.14 -0.28
CA ALA A 51 -8.19 10.10 0.44
C ALA A 51 -9.59 9.53 0.70
N GLY A 52 -10.35 10.12 1.61
CA GLY A 52 -11.76 9.76 1.83
C GLY A 52 -12.64 9.87 0.58
N THR A 53 -12.24 10.71 -0.39
CA THR A 53 -12.87 10.81 -1.71
C THR A 53 -12.57 9.62 -2.63
N GLY A 54 -11.65 8.74 -2.24
CA GLY A 54 -11.15 7.63 -3.04
C GLY A 54 -9.96 7.96 -3.93
N MET A 55 -9.53 9.23 -4.01
CA MET A 55 -8.37 9.64 -4.82
C MET A 55 -7.07 9.03 -4.27
N ALA A 56 -6.24 8.46 -5.15
CA ALA A 56 -4.92 7.98 -4.79
C ALA A 56 -4.05 9.14 -4.26
N LEU A 57 -3.68 9.06 -2.98
CA LEU A 57 -2.70 9.96 -2.38
C LEU A 57 -1.29 9.43 -2.63
N HIS A 58 -1.10 8.12 -2.44
CA HIS A 58 0.17 7.44 -2.63
C HIS A 58 -0.05 5.99 -3.05
N GLU A 59 0.74 5.50 -4.00
CA GLU A 59 0.79 4.09 -4.34
C GLU A 59 2.25 3.69 -4.46
N GLU A 60 2.61 2.54 -3.91
CA GLU A 60 3.94 1.94 -4.05
C GLU A 60 3.81 0.42 -4.17
N ALA A 61 4.68 -0.18 -4.98
CA ALA A 61 4.72 -1.62 -5.20
C ALA A 61 6.16 -2.12 -5.07
N PHE A 62 6.31 -3.32 -4.52
CA PHE A 62 7.57 -4.01 -4.35
C PHE A 62 7.48 -5.38 -5.04
N ASP A 63 8.32 -5.58 -6.05
CA ASP A 63 8.37 -6.83 -6.82
C ASP A 63 9.11 -7.95 -6.08
N THR A 64 9.93 -7.60 -5.09
CA THR A 64 10.62 -8.55 -4.23
C THR A 64 10.80 -7.97 -2.82
N ARG A 65 10.60 -8.82 -1.80
CA ARG A 65 10.98 -8.57 -0.41
C ARG A 65 11.81 -9.75 0.12
N PRO A 66 13.14 -9.74 -0.12
CA PRO A 66 13.99 -10.89 0.16
C PRO A 66 14.01 -11.21 1.66
N GLY A 67 13.84 -12.50 1.99
CA GLY A 67 13.90 -12.99 3.38
C GLY A 67 12.66 -12.69 4.22
N GLU A 68 11.58 -12.16 3.65
CA GLU A 68 10.34 -11.88 4.36
C GLU A 68 9.21 -12.82 3.95
N SER A 69 8.49 -13.34 4.95
CA SER A 69 7.21 -14.03 4.73
C SER A 69 6.11 -13.02 4.38
N MET A 70 5.04 -13.48 3.73
CA MET A 70 3.87 -12.64 3.45
C MET A 70 3.32 -11.92 4.69
N THR A 71 3.28 -12.59 5.84
CA THR A 71 2.81 -11.98 7.11
C THR A 71 3.72 -10.86 7.57
N ARG A 72 5.05 -11.04 7.47
CA ARG A 72 6.03 -10.02 7.86
C ARG A 72 5.98 -8.82 6.91
N ALA A 73 5.89 -9.08 5.61
CA ALA A 73 5.70 -8.05 4.60
C ALA A 73 4.41 -7.26 4.83
N LEU A 74 3.30 -7.94 5.16
CA LEU A 74 2.01 -7.29 5.41
C LEU A 74 2.09 -6.37 6.64
N ALA A 75 2.64 -6.86 7.76
CA ALA A 75 2.82 -6.05 8.96
C ALA A 75 3.71 -4.82 8.71
N TRP A 76 4.81 -5.00 7.97
CA TRP A 76 5.65 -3.88 7.55
C TRP A 76 4.88 -2.89 6.67
N GLY A 77 4.10 -3.39 5.71
CA GLY A 77 3.32 -2.57 4.79
C GLY A 77 2.27 -1.73 5.49
N VAL A 78 1.60 -2.28 6.50
CA VAL A 78 0.66 -1.53 7.36
C VAL A 78 1.38 -0.39 8.08
N CYS A 79 2.52 -0.66 8.73
CA CYS A 79 3.30 0.39 9.39
C CYS A 79 3.75 1.48 8.41
N ARG A 80 4.24 1.07 7.22
CA ARG A 80 4.69 2.01 6.18
C ARG A 80 3.55 2.89 5.68
N ALA A 81 2.39 2.29 5.42
CA ALA A 81 1.20 3.00 4.96
C ALA A 81 0.69 3.99 6.01
N ARG A 82 0.76 3.67 7.31
CA ARG A 82 0.45 4.60 8.40
C ARG A 82 1.41 5.79 8.41
N CYS A 83 2.71 5.55 8.31
CA CYS A 83 3.70 6.64 8.23
C CYS A 83 3.41 7.56 7.04
N LEU A 84 3.11 7.01 5.86
CA LEU A 84 2.76 7.78 4.67
C LEU A 84 1.49 8.62 4.86
N ALA A 85 0.48 8.06 5.53
CA ALA A 85 -0.73 8.80 5.87
C ALA A 85 -0.43 9.97 6.84
N THR A 86 0.40 9.76 7.87
CA THR A 86 0.75 10.81 8.84
C THR A 86 1.68 11.88 8.27
N GLU A 87 2.68 11.51 7.47
CA GLU A 87 3.61 12.46 6.81
C GLU A 87 2.86 13.46 5.91
N ARG A 88 1.74 13.04 5.31
CA ARG A 88 0.88 13.91 4.49
C ARG A 88 0.08 14.92 5.31
N HIS A 89 -0.21 14.61 6.58
CA HIS A 89 -0.90 15.52 7.50
C HIS A 89 0.02 16.59 8.09
N GLN A 90 1.33 16.47 7.94
CA GLN A 90 2.21 17.61 8.15
C GLN A 90 2.06 18.55 6.94
N PRO A 91 1.51 19.77 7.10
CA PRO A 91 1.69 20.79 6.08
C PRO A 91 3.20 20.91 5.87
N LYS A 92 3.66 20.86 4.62
CA LYS A 92 5.03 21.22 4.26
C LYS A 92 5.29 22.61 4.82
N GLN A 93 5.84 22.69 6.04
CA GLN A 93 6.48 23.87 6.56
C GLN A 93 7.71 24.06 5.67
N ARG A 94 7.50 24.69 4.51
CA ARG A 94 8.59 25.29 3.75
C ARG A 94 9.07 26.44 4.61
N ILE A 95 10.16 26.16 5.31
CA ILE A 95 10.90 27.07 6.15
C ILE A 95 11.38 28.22 5.25
N ALA A 96 11.06 29.44 5.70
CA ALA A 96 11.55 30.79 5.35
C ALA A 96 12.17 31.03 3.96
#